data_AF-A0A3D3E9C2-F1
#
_entry.id   AF-A0A3D3E9C2-F1
#
_cell.length_a   1.000
_cell.length_b   1.000
_cell.length_c   1.000
_cell.angle_alpha   90.00
_cell.angle_beta   90.00
_cell.angle_gamma   90.00
#
_symmetry.space_group_name_H-M   'P 1'
#
loop_
_entity.id
_entity.type
_entity.pdbx_description
1 polymer ?
#
loop_
_entity_poly.entity_id
_entity_poly.type
_entity_poly.pdbx_seq_one_letter_code
_entity_poly.pdbx_strand_id
1 'polypeptide(L)'
;SEFLYWHMNWHLEHHMYAGVPCYNLKALHKATADDMPEPRTLLGAWREMRETWKRQLTDPDYAFDTPVPSRGGVGEANPDSLARSIGDIGPKELTQ
;
A
#
# COMPACT_ATOMS: atom_id res chain seq x y z
N SER A 1 -14.16 -10.38 12.49
CA SER A 1 -14.18 -10.50 11.02
C SER A 1 -12.75 -10.75 10.56
N GLU A 2 -12.35 -11.99 10.23
CA GLU A 2 -11.10 -12.25 9.46
C GLU A 2 -11.46 -12.18 7.97
N PHE A 3 -11.87 -10.95 7.64
CA PHE A 3 -12.87 -10.60 6.63
C PHE A 3 -14.02 -11.62 6.50
N LEU A 4 -14.79 -11.76 7.58
CA LEU A 4 -15.93 -12.65 7.81
C LEU A 4 -15.70 -14.17 7.64
N TYR A 5 -14.43 -14.61 7.83
CA TYR A 5 -13.94 -15.98 8.09
C TYR A 5 -13.13 -16.64 6.96
N TRP A 6 -12.67 -15.87 5.96
CA TRP A 6 -11.73 -16.37 4.95
C TRP A 6 -10.25 -16.30 5.40
N HIS A 7 -10.00 -16.09 6.71
CA HIS A 7 -8.67 -15.99 7.32
C HIS A 7 -7.70 -15.05 6.57
N MET A 8 -8.26 -13.94 6.04
CA MET A 8 -7.58 -12.95 5.17
C MET A 8 -6.74 -11.94 5.96
N ASN A 9 -6.09 -12.43 7.01
CA ASN A 9 -5.11 -11.64 7.72
C ASN A 9 -3.95 -11.35 6.75
N TRP A 10 -3.55 -10.08 6.68
CA TRP A 10 -2.47 -9.61 5.81
C TRP A 10 -2.68 -9.82 4.30
N HIS A 11 -3.94 -9.79 3.86
CA HIS A 11 -4.30 -9.97 2.45
C HIS A 11 -3.76 -8.85 1.55
N LEU A 12 -3.68 -7.63 2.08
CA LEU A 12 -3.08 -6.49 1.38
C LEU A 12 -1.60 -6.76 1.10
N GLU A 13 -0.88 -7.25 2.11
CA GLU A 13 0.54 -7.58 2.04
C GLU A 13 0.80 -8.76 1.10
N HIS A 14 -0.11 -9.74 1.07
CA HIS A 14 -0.06 -10.81 0.08
C HIS A 14 -0.18 -10.27 -1.36
N HIS A 15 -1.06 -9.30 -1.61
CA HIS A 15 -1.19 -8.70 -2.95
C HIS A 15 -0.06 -7.73 -3.30
N MET A 16 0.56 -7.08 -2.31
CA MET A 16 1.77 -6.28 -2.52
C MET A 16 2.98 -7.17 -2.84
N TYR A 17 3.11 -8.30 -2.14
CA TYR A 17 4.26 -9.20 -2.24
C TYR A 17 3.82 -10.65 -2.45
N ALA A 18 3.25 -10.93 -3.63
CA ALA A 18 2.69 -12.24 -3.97
C ALA A 18 3.68 -13.42 -3.86
N GLY A 19 4.98 -13.14 -3.94
CA GLY A 19 6.05 -14.15 -3.77
C GLY A 19 6.33 -14.55 -2.32
N VAL A 20 5.77 -13.84 -1.33
CA VAL A 20 6.00 -14.15 0.10
C VAL A 20 5.04 -15.26 0.53
N PRO A 21 5.54 -16.40 1.06
CA PRO A 21 4.69 -17.48 1.54
C PRO A 21 3.73 -17.02 2.65
N CYS A 22 2.53 -17.60 2.70
CA CYS A 22 1.46 -17.18 3.60
C CYS A 22 1.86 -17.16 5.10
N TYR A 23 2.69 -18.11 5.52
CA TYR A 23 3.18 -18.20 6.91
C TYR A 23 4.16 -17.09 7.29
N ASN A 24 4.72 -16.36 6.31
CA ASN A 24 5.62 -15.22 6.54
C ASN A 24 4.89 -13.86 6.48
N LEU A 25 3.60 -13.83 6.10
CA LEU A 25 2.87 -12.56 5.95
C LEU A 25 2.78 -11.76 7.26
N LYS A 26 2.76 -12.44 8.42
CA LYS A 26 2.84 -11.76 9.72
C LYS A 26 4.12 -10.97 9.91
N ALA A 27 5.25 -11.53 9.48
CA ALA A 27 6.54 -10.86 9.58
C ALA A 27 6.60 -9.69 8.60
N LEU A 28 6.08 -9.88 7.39
CA LEU A 28 5.96 -8.84 6.38
C LEU A 28 5.11 -7.66 6.87
N HIS A 29 3.92 -7.93 7.42
CA HIS A 29 3.04 -6.90 7.99
C HIS A 29 3.73 -6.02 9.03
N LYS A 30 4.54 -6.64 9.91
CA LYS A 30 5.32 -5.89 10.90
C LYS A 30 6.42 -5.05 10.27
N ALA A 31 7.07 -5.58 9.22
CA ALA A 31 8.15 -4.88 8.54
C ALA A 31 7.66 -3.68 7.73
N THR A 32 6.43 -3.72 7.23
CA THR A 32 5.84 -2.65 6.40
C THR A 32 4.84 -1.78 7.16
N ALA A 33 4.67 -1.99 8.47
CA ALA A 33 3.64 -1.33 9.27
C ALA A 33 3.72 0.21 9.21
N ASP A 34 4.93 0.75 9.26
CA ASP A 34 5.18 2.21 9.28
C ASP A 34 4.95 2.88 7.92
N ASP A 35 4.92 2.10 6.83
CA ASP A 35 4.69 2.58 5.46
C ASP A 35 3.21 2.51 5.05
N MET A 36 2.35 1.94 5.88
CA MET A 36 0.94 1.73 5.59
C MET A 36 0.04 2.79 6.24
N PRO A 37 -1.07 3.17 5.58
CA PRO A 37 -2.07 4.02 6.22
C PRO A 37 -2.70 3.31 7.43
N GLU A 38 -3.23 4.08 8.37
CA GLU A 38 -3.90 3.51 9.54
C GLU A 38 -5.09 2.60 9.14
N PRO A 39 -5.17 1.38 9.69
CA PRO A 39 -6.27 0.47 9.41
C PRO A 39 -7.62 1.05 9.84
N ARG A 40 -8.61 1.00 8.95
CA ARG A 40 -9.98 1.41 9.27
C ARG A 40 -10.69 0.32 10.07
N THR A 41 -11.56 0.72 10.99
CA THR A 41 -12.53 -0.20 11.59
C THR A 41 -13.57 -0.59 10.54
N LEU A 42 -14.24 -1.75 10.70
CA LEU A 42 -15.28 -2.20 9.77
C LEU A 42 -16.37 -1.15 9.57
N LEU A 43 -16.91 -0.61 10.68
CA LEU A 43 -17.92 0.44 10.62
C LEU A 43 -17.39 1.74 10.01
N GLY A 44 -16.14 2.10 10.31
CA GLY A 44 -15.48 3.27 9.73
C GLY A 44 -15.34 3.16 8.21
N ALA A 45 -14.87 2.01 7.72
CA ALA A 45 -14.74 1.74 6.28
C ALA A 45 -16.09 1.80 5.56
N TRP A 46 -17.15 1.19 6.11
CA TRP A 46 -18.49 1.26 5.52
C TRP A 46 -19.06 2.68 5.49
N ARG A 47 -18.81 3.47 6.54
CA ARG A 47 -19.22 4.87 6.57
C ARG A 47 -18.51 5.69 5.47
N GLU A 48 -17.20 5.54 5.34
CA GLU A 48 -16.40 6.22 4.32
C GLU A 48 -16.82 5.83 2.90
N MET A 49 -17.02 4.54 2.63
CA MET A 49 -17.51 4.07 1.33
C MET A 49 -18.87 4.69 0.98
N ARG A 50 -19.80 4.74 1.95
CA ARG A 50 -21.12 5.35 1.74
C ARG A 50 -21.02 6.85 1.48
N GLU A 51 -20.16 7.57 2.19
CA GLU A 51 -19.97 9.02 2.03
C GLU A 51 -19.30 9.35 0.69
N THR A 52 -18.27 8.59 0.32
CA THR A 52 -17.61 8.69 -0.99
C THR A 52 -18.59 8.44 -2.12
N TRP A 53 -19.37 7.34 -2.04
CA TRP A 53 -20.38 7.03 -3.03
C TRP A 53 -21.41 8.15 -3.19
N LYS A 54 -21.91 8.71 -2.08
CA LYS A 54 -22.84 9.84 -2.13
C LYS A 54 -22.26 11.06 -2.85
N ARG A 55 -20.98 11.37 -2.63
CA ARG A 55 -20.30 12.49 -3.30
C ARG A 55 -20.12 12.23 -4.79
N GLN A 56 -19.80 10.99 -5.17
CA GLN A 56 -19.65 10.58 -6.56
C GLN A 56 -20.95 10.69 -7.38
N LEU A 57 -22.13 10.65 -6.75
CA LEU A 57 -23.40 10.88 -7.43
C LEU A 57 -23.52 12.30 -8.01
N THR A 58 -22.83 13.27 -7.40
CA THR A 58 -22.84 14.69 -7.82
C THR A 58 -21.54 15.14 -8.46
N ASP A 59 -20.45 14.44 -8.18
CA ASP A 59 -19.09 14.74 -8.64
C ASP A 59 -18.43 13.44 -9.13
N PRO A 60 -18.66 13.04 -10.39
CA PRO A 60 -18.18 11.75 -10.90
C PRO A 60 -16.65 11.60 -10.90
N ASP A 61 -15.92 12.71 -10.91
CA ASP A 61 -14.45 12.72 -10.90
C ASP A 61 -13.88 12.64 -9.47
N TYR A 62 -14.74 12.66 -8.44
CA TYR A 62 -14.30 12.54 -7.07
C TYR A 62 -13.72 11.15 -6.76
N ALA A 63 -12.47 11.14 -6.30
CA ALA A 63 -11.82 9.99 -5.68
C ALA A 63 -11.47 10.32 -4.22
N PHE A 64 -11.71 9.37 -3.31
CA PHE A 64 -11.27 9.52 -1.93
C PHE A 64 -9.75 9.31 -1.86
N ASP A 65 -9.04 10.34 -1.42
CA ASP A 65 -7.59 10.28 -1.22
C ASP A 65 -7.28 9.72 0.18
N THR A 66 -6.70 8.52 0.22
CA THR A 66 -6.36 7.89 1.50
C THR A 66 -5.04 8.48 1.99
N PRO A 67 -5.01 9.10 3.19
CA PRO A 67 -3.78 9.66 3.72
C PRO A 67 -2.79 8.53 3.98
N VAL A 68 -1.63 8.63 3.34
CA VAL A 68 -0.49 7.71 3.53
C VAL A 68 0.56 8.38 4.41
N PRO A 69 1.37 7.60 5.16
CA PRO A 69 2.49 8.14 5.91
C PRO A 69 3.40 8.98 5.00
N SER A 70 3.83 10.14 5.49
CA SER A 70 4.82 10.95 4.78
C SER A 70 6.11 10.15 4.65
N ARG A 71 6.74 10.13 3.46
CA ARG A 71 8.06 9.54 3.28
C ARG A 71 9.01 10.15 4.32
N GLY A 72 9.39 9.37 5.33
CA GLY A 72 10.39 9.77 6.32
C GLY A 72 11.63 10.25 5.57
N GLY A 73 12.12 11.45 5.94
CA GLY A 73 13.13 12.25 5.24
C GLY A 73 13.94 11.53 4.16
N VAL A 74 13.77 11.97 2.92
CA VAL A 74 14.63 11.57 1.81
C VAL A 74 16.04 12.06 2.14
N GLY A 75 16.89 11.18 2.71
CA GLY A 75 18.31 11.29 2.43
C GLY A 75 18.44 11.19 0.92
N GLU A 76 19.06 12.20 0.29
CA GLU A 76 19.20 12.31 -1.17
C GLU A 76 19.42 10.93 -1.79
N ALA A 77 18.44 10.46 -2.57
CA ALA A 77 18.54 9.17 -3.22
C ALA A 77 19.69 9.25 -4.22
N ASN A 78 20.81 8.59 -3.91
CA ASN A 78 21.93 8.48 -4.83
C ASN A 78 21.44 7.73 -6.09
N PRO A 79 21.46 8.34 -7.29
CA PRO A 79 20.98 7.71 -8.53
C PRO A 79 21.65 6.35 -8.80
N ASP A 80 22.91 6.17 -8.39
CA ASP A 80 23.65 4.91 -8.53
C ASP A 80 23.06 3.77 -7.69
N SER A 81 22.49 4.11 -6.52
CA SER A 81 21.81 3.14 -5.64
C SER A 81 20.50 2.67 -6.26
N LEU A 82 19.77 3.57 -6.93
CA LEU A 82 18.51 3.25 -7.57
C LEU A 82 18.71 2.38 -8.81
N ALA A 83 19.74 2.70 -9.61
CA ALA A 83 20.13 1.90 -10.78
C ALA A 83 20.52 0.46 -10.38
N ARG A 84 21.26 0.29 -9.28
CA ARG A 84 21.61 -1.04 -8.75
C ARG A 84 20.41 -1.83 -8.23
N SER A 85 19.40 -1.16 -7.67
CA SER A 85 18.21 -1.79 -7.09
C SER A 85 17.22 -2.26 -8.17
N ILE A 86 17.10 -1.50 -9.26
CA ILE A 86 16.21 -1.82 -10.38
C ILE A 86 16.74 -2.98 -11.23
N GLY A 87 18.06 -3.20 -11.25
CA GLY A 87 18.67 -4.21 -12.12
C GLY A 87 18.49 -3.87 -13.61
N ASP A 88 18.41 -4.87 -14.48
CA ASP A 88 18.41 -4.71 -15.94
C ASP A 88 17.07 -4.21 -16.53
N ILE A 89 16.10 -3.92 -15.66
CA ILE A 89 14.74 -3.49 -16.01
C ILE A 89 14.61 -1.95 -16.08
N GLY A 90 15.68 -1.24 -15.72
CA GLY A 90 15.71 0.22 -15.68
C GLY A 90 15.96 0.86 -17.05
N PRO A 91 15.59 2.14 -17.24
CA PRO A 91 15.96 2.86 -18.45
C PRO A 91 17.50 2.86 -18.57
N LYS A 92 18.01 2.47 -19.74
CA LYS A 92 19.45 2.33 -20.04
C LYS A 92 20.26 3.60 -19.77
N GLU A 93 19.58 4.73 -19.65
CA GLU A 93 20.16 6.04 -19.38
C GLU A 93 20.71 6.17 -17.95
N LEU A 94 20.27 5.31 -17.02
CA LEU A 94 20.71 5.28 -15.62
C LEU A 94 21.85 4.28 -15.35
N THR A 95 22.36 3.60 -16.38
CA THR A 95 23.32 2.48 -16.25
C THR A 95 24.74 2.84 -16.72
N GLN A 96 25.12 4.13 -16.66
CA GLN A 96 26.45 4.60 -17.08
C GLN A 96 27.56 4.25 -16.08
#